data_AF-A0A4S4GPB8-F1
#
_entry.id   AF-A0A4S4GPB8-F1
#
_cell.length_a   1.000
_cell.length_b   1.000
_cell.length_c   1.000
_cell.angle_alpha   90.00
_cell.angle_beta   90.00
_cell.angle_gamma   90.00
#
_symmetry.space_group_name_H-M   'P 1'
#
loop_
_entity.id
_entity.type
_entity.pdbx_description
1 polymer ?
#
loop_
_entity_poly.entity_id
_entity_poly.type
_entity_poly.pdbx_seq_one_letter_code
_entity_poly.pdbx_strand_id
1 'polypeptide(L)'
;TAVALGEAEITATAADGSGISANCLVTVNPVLAESLIISPESWNGVANESFRITAVVKPDNTTDKTLMWSTNDATIATVDDNGLVSVLKEGSCRITVATVDGSNLTAECIITGMSGIDCIFDVDDAKADVYNIKGMLLKRQCDKTELKLLAPGVYVVRNNKGTTTILIH
;
A
#
# COMPACT_ATOMS: atom_id res chain seq x y z
N THR A 1 -38.77 -1.76 -9.02
CA THR A 1 -37.32 -1.45 -9.07
C THR A 1 -36.56 -2.76 -8.96
N ALA A 2 -35.36 -2.85 -9.56
CA ALA A 2 -34.51 -4.02 -9.37
C ALA A 2 -34.06 -4.10 -7.89
N VAL A 3 -34.03 -5.32 -7.34
CA VAL A 3 -33.75 -5.56 -5.90
C VAL A 3 -32.45 -6.35 -5.70
N ALA A 4 -32.16 -7.31 -6.58
CA ALA A 4 -30.97 -8.15 -6.52
C ALA A 4 -30.52 -8.58 -7.93
N LEU A 5 -29.28 -9.08 -8.03
CA LEU A 5 -28.76 -9.72 -9.23
C LEU A 5 -29.57 -10.98 -9.57
N GLY A 6 -29.70 -11.27 -10.86
CA GLY A 6 -30.37 -12.48 -11.35
C GLY A 6 -31.45 -12.19 -12.36
N GLU A 7 -32.27 -13.21 -12.62
CA GLU A 7 -33.33 -13.17 -13.61
C GLU A 7 -34.69 -13.09 -12.92
N ALA A 8 -35.55 -12.21 -13.44
CA ALA A 8 -36.94 -12.08 -13.03
C ALA A 8 -37.83 -12.27 -14.25
N GLU A 9 -38.75 -13.23 -14.16
CA GLU A 9 -39.77 -13.43 -15.17
C GLU A 9 -41.04 -12.66 -14.79
N ILE A 10 -41.50 -11.79 -15.68
CA ILE A 10 -42.73 -11.02 -15.52
C ILE A 10 -43.78 -11.61 -16.44
N THR A 11 -44.86 -12.16 -15.86
CA THR A 11 -45.99 -12.71 -16.60
C THR A 11 -47.19 -11.78 -16.47
N ALA A 12 -47.74 -11.35 -17.61
CA ALA A 12 -49.02 -10.66 -17.70
C ALA A 12 -50.08 -11.64 -18.21
N THR A 13 -51.18 -11.79 -17.47
CA THR A 13 -52.29 -12.69 -17.84
C THR A 13 -53.57 -11.87 -18.07
N ALA A 14 -54.30 -12.18 -19.15
CA ALA A 14 -55.57 -11.54 -19.44
C ALA A 14 -56.63 -11.92 -18.40
N ALA A 15 -57.31 -10.92 -17.85
CA ALA A 15 -58.31 -11.10 -16.79
C ALA A 15 -59.69 -11.54 -17.31
N ASP A 16 -59.89 -11.55 -18.62
CA ASP A 16 -61.16 -11.85 -19.29
C ASP A 16 -61.47 -13.36 -19.40
N GLY A 17 -60.62 -14.21 -18.80
CA GLY A 17 -60.79 -15.67 -18.81
C GLY A 17 -60.33 -16.35 -20.11
N SER A 18 -59.72 -15.62 -21.04
CA SER A 18 -59.19 -16.17 -22.30
C SER A 18 -57.98 -17.10 -22.13
N GLY A 19 -57.33 -17.08 -20.97
CA GLY A 19 -56.13 -17.88 -20.69
C GLY A 19 -54.87 -17.38 -21.41
N ILE A 20 -54.92 -16.20 -22.03
CA ILE A 20 -53.78 -15.61 -22.74
C ILE A 20 -52.80 -15.02 -21.71
N SER A 21 -51.53 -15.35 -21.84
CA SER A 21 -50.45 -14.71 -21.10
C SER A 21 -49.29 -14.32 -22.01
N ALA A 22 -48.53 -13.32 -21.57
CA ALA A 22 -47.25 -12.93 -22.15
C ALA A 22 -46.20 -12.86 -21.06
N ASN A 23 -44.98 -13.29 -21.39
CA ASN A 23 -43.86 -13.37 -20.47
C ASN A 23 -42.75 -12.42 -20.96
N CYS A 24 -42.09 -11.76 -20.01
CA CYS A 24 -40.90 -10.93 -20.26
C CYS A 24 -39.83 -11.31 -19.24
N LEU A 25 -38.68 -11.78 -19.73
CA LEU A 25 -37.52 -12.06 -18.90
C LEU A 25 -36.70 -10.79 -18.71
N VAL A 26 -36.38 -10.46 -17.46
CA VAL A 26 -35.55 -9.31 -17.09
C VAL A 26 -34.32 -9.82 -16.35
N THR A 27 -33.14 -9.50 -16.87
CA THR A 27 -31.85 -9.89 -16.26
C THR A 27 -31.16 -8.68 -15.65
N VAL A 28 -30.73 -8.80 -14.39
CA VAL A 28 -29.93 -7.79 -13.69
C VAL A 28 -28.49 -8.26 -13.63
N ASN A 29 -27.63 -7.60 -14.42
CA ASN A 29 -26.19 -7.90 -14.51
C ASN A 29 -25.39 -7.08 -13.49
N PRO A 30 -24.23 -7.58 -13.02
CA PRO A 30 -23.33 -6.81 -12.17
C PRO A 30 -22.71 -5.64 -12.92
N VAL A 31 -22.51 -4.54 -12.21
CA VAL A 31 -21.72 -3.39 -12.68
C VAL A 31 -20.27 -3.64 -12.28
N LEU A 32 -19.42 -3.85 -13.28
CA LEU A 32 -17.98 -4.04 -13.07
C LEU A 32 -17.28 -2.71 -12.77
N ALA A 33 -16.11 -2.79 -12.15
CA ALA A 33 -15.19 -1.68 -12.00
C ALA A 33 -14.65 -1.27 -13.38
N GLU A 34 -14.56 0.03 -13.59
CA GLU A 34 -13.99 0.66 -14.78
C GLU A 34 -12.63 1.31 -14.49
N SER A 35 -12.41 1.75 -13.24
CA SER A 35 -11.09 2.24 -12.80
C SER A 35 -10.80 1.94 -11.34
N LEU A 36 -9.50 1.79 -11.05
CA LEU A 36 -8.94 1.56 -9.73
C LEU A 36 -7.83 2.60 -9.51
N ILE A 37 -8.05 3.51 -8.56
CA ILE A 37 -7.12 4.60 -8.25
C ILE A 37 -6.47 4.31 -6.90
N ILE A 38 -5.14 4.32 -6.85
CA ILE A 38 -4.36 4.08 -5.64
C ILE A 38 -3.70 5.38 -5.16
N SER A 39 -3.62 5.57 -3.84
CA SER A 39 -2.89 6.68 -3.26
C SER A 39 -2.35 6.31 -1.87
N PRO A 40 -1.05 6.55 -1.59
CA PRO A 40 -0.03 7.08 -2.49
C PRO A 40 0.49 6.03 -3.51
N GLU A 41 1.09 6.46 -4.62
CA GLU A 41 1.74 5.58 -5.61
C GLU A 41 3.17 5.16 -5.20
N SER A 42 3.78 5.90 -4.27
CA SER A 42 5.06 5.54 -3.68
C SER A 42 5.15 5.99 -2.21
N TRP A 43 5.96 5.25 -1.44
CA TRP A 43 6.24 5.56 -0.06
C TRP A 43 7.69 5.23 0.30
N ASN A 44 8.33 6.16 0.99
CA ASN A 44 9.64 5.95 1.59
C ASN A 44 9.45 5.91 3.11
N GLY A 45 9.88 4.83 3.76
CA GLY A 45 9.69 4.66 5.20
C GLY A 45 10.82 3.86 5.85
N VAL A 46 10.96 3.96 7.16
CA VAL A 46 11.95 3.18 7.92
C VAL A 46 11.36 1.88 8.45
N ALA A 47 12.22 0.95 8.87
CA ALA A 47 11.77 -0.29 9.50
C ALA A 47 10.87 -0.02 10.73
N ASN A 48 9.79 -0.79 10.84
CA ASN A 48 8.70 -0.66 11.82
C ASN A 48 7.77 0.55 11.62
N GLU A 49 7.92 1.30 10.53
CA GLU A 49 6.94 2.29 10.13
C GLU A 49 5.77 1.62 9.42
N SER A 50 4.55 2.10 9.71
CA SER A 50 3.35 1.65 9.04
C SER A 50 2.57 2.85 8.50
N PHE A 51 1.96 2.66 7.33
CA PHE A 51 1.12 3.67 6.69
C PHE A 51 -0.01 2.99 5.93
N ARG A 52 -1.05 3.74 5.56
CA ARG A 52 -2.21 3.18 4.86
C ARG A 52 -2.22 3.62 3.41
N ILE A 53 -2.37 2.65 2.51
CA ILE A 53 -2.70 2.90 1.11
C ILE A 53 -4.23 2.92 0.97
N THR A 54 -4.73 3.92 0.27
CA THR A 54 -6.14 4.01 -0.11
C THR A 54 -6.31 3.59 -1.56
N ALA A 55 -7.29 2.74 -1.83
CA ALA A 55 -7.69 2.35 -3.17
C ALA A 55 -9.17 2.70 -3.40
N VAL A 56 -9.47 3.35 -4.52
CA VAL A 56 -10.82 3.81 -4.88
C VAL A 56 -11.24 3.11 -6.16
N VAL A 57 -12.33 2.35 -6.08
CA VAL A 57 -12.98 1.69 -7.22
C VAL A 57 -14.06 2.60 -7.78
N LYS A 58 -14.06 2.79 -9.10
CA LYS A 58 -15.11 3.51 -9.84
C LYS A 58 -15.69 2.63 -10.95
N PRO A 59 -16.97 2.80 -11.31
CA PRO A 59 -17.92 3.79 -10.76
C PRO A 59 -18.41 3.47 -9.33
N ASP A 60 -19.05 4.42 -8.66
CA ASP A 60 -19.50 4.21 -7.27
C ASP A 60 -20.60 3.16 -7.13
N ASN A 61 -21.31 2.84 -8.22
CA ASN A 61 -22.31 1.78 -8.29
C ASN A 61 -21.75 0.41 -8.72
N THR A 62 -20.42 0.24 -8.79
CA THR A 62 -19.80 -1.08 -8.94
C THR A 62 -20.35 -2.06 -7.90
N THR A 63 -20.76 -3.24 -8.36
CA THR A 63 -21.49 -4.22 -7.56
C THR A 63 -20.59 -4.92 -6.55
N ASP A 64 -19.34 -5.22 -6.90
CA ASP A 64 -18.33 -5.78 -6.00
C ASP A 64 -17.10 -4.86 -5.96
N LYS A 65 -16.84 -4.28 -4.77
CA LYS A 65 -15.68 -3.40 -4.53
C LYS A 65 -14.59 -4.08 -3.70
N THR A 66 -14.65 -5.39 -3.58
CA THR A 66 -13.65 -6.17 -2.85
C THR A 66 -12.31 -6.04 -3.56
N LEU A 67 -11.26 -5.82 -2.77
CA LEU A 67 -9.90 -5.65 -3.24
C LEU A 67 -9.01 -6.72 -2.64
N MET A 68 -8.07 -7.20 -3.43
CA MET A 68 -7.05 -8.14 -3.00
C MET A 68 -5.70 -7.45 -3.02
N TRP A 69 -5.00 -7.49 -1.88
CA TRP A 69 -3.69 -6.89 -1.71
C TRP A 69 -2.60 -7.95 -1.72
N SER A 70 -1.45 -7.60 -2.26
CA SER A 70 -0.28 -8.48 -2.30
C SER A 70 1.01 -7.67 -2.32
N THR A 71 2.11 -8.29 -1.91
CA THR A 71 3.46 -7.74 -1.99
C THR A 71 4.35 -8.70 -2.77
N ASN A 72 5.27 -8.18 -3.57
CA ASN A 72 6.25 -9.03 -4.27
C ASN A 72 7.40 -9.47 -3.35
N ASP A 73 7.61 -8.80 -2.21
CA ASP A 73 8.63 -9.15 -1.23
C ASP A 73 8.17 -8.80 0.20
N ALA A 74 7.56 -9.79 0.85
CA ALA A 74 7.10 -9.70 2.24
C ALA A 74 8.25 -9.57 3.26
N THR A 75 9.52 -9.71 2.85
CA THR A 75 10.65 -9.47 3.74
C THR A 75 10.98 -7.98 3.85
N ILE A 76 10.58 -7.16 2.87
CA ILE A 76 10.80 -5.70 2.84
C ILE A 76 9.59 -4.96 3.38
N ALA A 77 8.39 -5.27 2.88
CA ALA A 77 7.15 -4.71 3.42
C ALA A 77 5.98 -5.68 3.26
N THR A 78 5.06 -5.64 4.22
CA THR A 78 3.83 -6.43 4.24
C THR A 78 2.63 -5.51 4.11
N VAL A 79 1.51 -6.05 3.61
CA VAL A 79 0.23 -5.34 3.48
C VAL A 79 -0.89 -6.24 4.00
N ASP A 80 -1.85 -5.68 4.73
CA ASP A 80 -3.05 -6.40 5.17
C ASP A 80 -4.20 -6.26 4.16
N ASP A 81 -5.30 -6.97 4.41
CA ASP A 81 -6.51 -6.94 3.55
C ASP A 81 -7.18 -5.56 3.49
N ASN A 82 -6.81 -4.64 4.39
CA ASN A 82 -7.33 -3.28 4.48
C ASN A 82 -6.38 -2.23 3.85
N GLY A 83 -5.27 -2.65 3.25
CA GLY A 83 -4.27 -1.73 2.68
C GLY A 83 -3.36 -1.06 3.72
N LEU A 84 -3.28 -1.57 4.95
CA LEU A 84 -2.28 -1.15 5.93
C LEU A 84 -0.94 -1.83 5.60
N VAL A 85 0.06 -1.00 5.31
CA VAL A 85 1.41 -1.42 4.96
C VAL A 85 2.33 -1.28 6.16
N SER A 86 3.18 -2.28 6.39
CA SER A 86 4.24 -2.23 7.40
C SER A 86 5.59 -2.47 6.74
N VAL A 87 6.49 -1.51 6.87
CA VAL A 87 7.87 -1.56 6.38
C VAL A 87 8.72 -2.34 7.39
N LEU A 88 9.41 -3.39 6.94
CA LEU A 88 10.15 -4.30 7.82
C LEU A 88 11.66 -4.04 7.80
N LYS A 89 12.24 -3.73 6.63
CA LYS A 89 13.67 -3.48 6.48
C LYS A 89 13.97 -2.61 5.26
N GLU A 90 15.24 -2.27 5.08
CA GLU A 90 15.72 -1.57 3.90
C GLU A 90 15.57 -2.41 2.61
N GLY A 91 15.28 -1.73 1.50
CA GLY A 91 15.08 -2.37 0.20
C GLY A 91 13.92 -1.73 -0.58
N SER A 92 13.68 -2.20 -1.79
CA SER A 92 12.52 -1.78 -2.59
C SER A 92 11.60 -2.96 -2.87
N CYS A 93 10.30 -2.79 -2.63
CA CYS A 93 9.29 -3.75 -2.98
C CYS A 93 8.06 -3.04 -3.55
N ARG A 94 7.14 -3.83 -4.10
CA ARG A 94 5.93 -3.37 -4.76
C ARG A 94 4.73 -4.01 -4.10
N ILE A 95 3.77 -3.18 -3.76
CA ILE A 95 2.47 -3.59 -3.26
C ILE A 95 1.47 -3.44 -4.39
N THR A 96 0.78 -4.53 -4.71
CA THR A 96 -0.21 -4.59 -5.79
C THR A 96 -1.58 -4.79 -5.19
N VAL A 97 -2.54 -3.99 -5.65
CA VAL A 97 -3.96 -4.12 -5.35
C VAL A 97 -4.71 -4.51 -6.62
N ALA A 98 -5.60 -5.49 -6.52
CA ALA A 98 -6.38 -6.01 -7.64
C ALA A 98 -7.87 -6.08 -7.30
N THR A 99 -8.72 -5.81 -8.29
CA THR A 99 -10.17 -6.06 -8.21
C THR A 99 -10.48 -7.55 -8.37
N VAL A 100 -11.49 -8.05 -7.65
CA VAL A 100 -11.93 -9.46 -7.76
C VAL A 100 -13.27 -9.64 -8.48
N ASP A 101 -13.90 -8.54 -8.90
CA ASP A 101 -15.21 -8.51 -9.56
C ASP A 101 -15.20 -9.04 -11.02
N GLY A 102 -14.01 -9.38 -11.53
CA GLY A 102 -13.80 -9.85 -12.91
C GLY A 102 -13.36 -8.75 -13.89
N SER A 103 -13.26 -7.49 -13.45
CA SER A 103 -12.71 -6.40 -14.28
C SER A 103 -11.20 -6.52 -14.53
N ASN A 104 -10.50 -7.31 -13.70
CA ASN A 104 -9.05 -7.55 -13.77
C ASN A 104 -8.20 -6.25 -13.71
N LEU A 105 -8.67 -5.24 -13.00
CA LEU A 105 -7.93 -4.00 -12.78
C LEU A 105 -6.89 -4.19 -11.67
N THR A 106 -5.71 -3.61 -11.88
CA THR A 106 -4.60 -3.62 -10.92
C THR A 106 -3.99 -2.24 -10.77
N ALA A 107 -3.59 -1.87 -9.56
CA ALA A 107 -2.81 -0.68 -9.27
C ALA A 107 -1.67 -1.02 -8.30
N GLU A 108 -0.64 -0.19 -8.27
CA GLU A 108 0.61 -0.51 -7.57
C GLU A 108 1.13 0.67 -6.76
N CYS A 109 1.73 0.36 -5.62
CA CYS A 109 2.47 1.30 -4.78
C CYS A 109 3.92 0.81 -4.62
N ILE A 110 4.88 1.67 -4.90
CA ILE A 110 6.31 1.37 -4.73
C ILE A 110 6.73 1.73 -3.31
N ILE A 111 7.21 0.74 -2.57
CA ILE A 111 7.74 0.93 -1.22
C ILE A 111 9.26 0.92 -1.29
N THR A 112 9.87 1.93 -0.71
CA THR A 112 11.31 1.98 -0.49
C THR A 112 11.58 2.05 1.01
N GLY A 113 11.94 0.91 1.58
CA GLY A 113 12.47 0.83 2.93
C GLY A 113 13.83 1.48 3.01
N MET A 114 13.96 2.45 3.91
CA MET A 114 15.20 3.17 4.19
C MET A 114 15.79 2.69 5.51
N SER A 115 17.11 2.63 5.60
CA SER A 115 17.77 2.57 6.90
C SER A 115 17.51 3.88 7.65
N GLY A 116 17.40 3.84 8.98
CA GLY A 116 17.36 5.07 9.79
C GLY A 116 18.60 5.96 9.59
N ILE A 117 19.70 5.39 9.07
CA ILE A 117 20.88 6.11 8.59
C ILE A 117 20.52 6.96 7.36
N ASP A 118 19.80 6.41 6.39
CA ASP A 118 19.51 7.06 5.11
C ASP A 118 18.70 8.35 5.30
N CYS A 119 17.78 8.37 6.28
CA CYS A 119 16.99 9.55 6.67
C CYS A 119 17.83 10.69 7.26
N ILE A 120 19.04 10.40 7.77
CA ILE A 120 19.93 11.41 8.36
C ILE A 120 20.74 12.15 7.29
N PHE A 121 21.05 11.45 6.19
CA PHE A 121 21.90 11.95 5.11
C PHE A 121 21.11 12.34 3.85
N ASP A 122 19.81 12.59 3.97
CA ASP A 122 18.87 12.88 2.87
C ASP A 122 19.18 14.20 2.11
N VAL A 123 20.29 14.86 2.42
CA VAL A 123 20.81 16.03 1.69
C VAL A 123 22.30 15.81 1.47
N ASP A 124 22.71 15.85 0.20
CA ASP A 124 24.07 15.61 -0.31
C ASP A 124 25.20 16.03 0.63
N ASP A 125 26.23 15.19 0.72
CA ASP A 125 27.55 15.46 1.32
C ASP A 125 27.58 15.89 2.81
N ALA A 126 26.52 15.64 3.57
CA ALA A 126 26.57 15.84 5.01
C ALA A 126 27.56 14.84 5.65
N LYS A 127 28.66 15.35 6.21
CA LYS A 127 29.57 14.57 7.06
C LYS A 127 29.10 14.63 8.50
N ALA A 128 29.22 13.53 9.24
CA ALA A 128 28.80 13.46 10.63
C ALA A 128 29.88 12.87 11.54
N ASP A 129 30.01 13.42 12.74
CA ASP A 129 30.83 12.86 13.79
C ASP A 129 30.00 11.81 14.56
N VAL A 130 30.57 10.62 14.73
CA VAL A 130 29.91 9.48 15.38
C VAL A 130 30.49 9.26 16.75
N TYR A 131 29.61 9.16 17.75
CA TYR A 131 29.94 8.95 19.15
C TYR A 131 29.24 7.68 19.67
N ASN A 132 29.79 7.07 20.71
CA ASN A 132 29.07 6.05 21.47
C ASN A 132 28.08 6.69 22.46
N ILE A 133 27.23 5.87 23.10
CA ILE A 133 26.26 6.33 24.12
C ILE A 133 26.89 7.00 25.35
N LYS A 134 28.19 6.81 25.57
CA LYS A 134 28.96 7.46 26.65
C LYS A 134 29.54 8.82 26.22
N GLY A 135 29.25 9.27 24.99
CA GLY A 135 29.76 10.53 24.45
C GLY A 135 31.20 10.48 23.92
N MET A 136 31.81 9.29 23.82
CA MET A 136 33.14 9.13 23.26
C MET A 136 33.07 9.17 21.73
N LEU A 137 33.87 10.04 21.13
CA LEU A 137 34.02 10.14 19.68
C LEU A 137 34.65 8.85 19.15
N LEU A 138 33.98 8.21 18.19
CA LEU A 138 34.45 7.00 17.52
C LEU A 138 35.05 7.31 16.16
N LYS A 139 34.39 8.18 15.38
CA LYS A 139 34.80 8.49 14.02
C LYS A 139 34.36 9.91 13.65
N ARG A 140 35.20 10.66 12.93
CA ARG A 140 34.90 12.04 12.50
C ARG A 140 34.50 12.06 11.04
N GLN A 141 33.63 13.00 10.71
CA GLN A 141 33.34 13.39 9.34
C GLN A 141 32.95 12.21 8.45
N CYS A 142 32.17 11.27 9.00
CA CYS A 142 31.71 10.09 8.30
C CYS A 142 30.62 10.41 7.29
N ASP A 143 30.72 9.77 6.14
CA ASP A 143 29.65 9.72 5.15
C ASP A 143 28.68 8.55 5.41
N LYS A 144 27.60 8.53 4.62
CA LYS A 144 26.54 7.51 4.67
C LYS A 144 27.09 6.09 4.53
N THR A 145 28.09 5.87 3.68
CA THR A 145 28.68 4.54 3.41
C THR A 145 29.48 4.07 4.62
N GLU A 146 30.26 4.97 5.22
CA GLU A 146 31.06 4.66 6.41
C GLU A 146 30.20 4.36 7.64
N LEU A 147 29.05 5.01 7.77
CA LEU A 147 28.09 4.73 8.84
C LEU A 147 27.42 3.36 8.70
N LYS A 148 27.12 2.92 7.47
CA LYS A 148 26.61 1.57 7.19
C LYS A 148 27.62 0.45 7.52
N LEU A 149 28.91 0.78 7.66
CA LEU A 149 29.98 -0.18 7.99
C LEU A 149 30.27 -0.29 9.49
N LEU A 150 29.60 0.48 10.34
CA LEU A 150 29.76 0.36 11.79
C LEU A 150 29.19 -0.97 12.29
N ALA A 151 29.77 -1.49 13.37
CA ALA A 151 29.24 -2.67 14.03
C ALA A 151 27.81 -2.42 14.55
N PRO A 152 26.98 -3.47 14.70
CA PRO A 152 25.68 -3.34 15.34
C PRO A 152 25.79 -2.69 16.73
N GLY A 153 24.98 -1.68 17.00
CA GLY A 153 25.01 -0.91 18.22
C GLY A 153 24.24 0.41 18.17
N VAL A 154 24.15 1.08 19.32
CA VAL A 154 23.54 2.42 19.45
C VAL A 154 24.64 3.48 19.36
N TYR A 155 24.45 4.42 18.45
CA TYR A 155 25.40 5.51 18.19
C TYR A 155 24.71 6.86 18.26
N VAL A 156 25.45 7.87 18.71
CA VAL A 156 25.03 9.27 18.67
C VAL A 156 25.76 9.92 17.50
N VAL A 157 25.00 10.39 16.52
CA VAL A 157 25.52 11.02 15.30
C VAL A 157 25.29 12.51 15.39
N ARG A 158 26.34 13.30 15.22
CA ARG A 158 26.27 14.77 15.17
C ARG A 158 26.66 15.26 13.79
N ASN A 159 25.76 15.98 13.15
CA ASN A 159 26.02 16.65 11.88
C ASN A 159 25.65 18.14 11.98
N ASN A 160 25.77 18.87 10.87
CA ASN A 160 25.43 20.30 10.80
C ASN A 160 23.93 20.60 11.06
N LYS A 161 23.06 19.58 10.99
CA LYS A 161 21.62 19.71 11.25
C LYS A 161 21.26 19.44 12.73
N GLY A 162 22.15 18.82 13.51
CA GLY A 162 21.90 18.53 14.92
C GLY A 162 22.50 17.22 15.39
N THR A 163 22.00 16.72 16.53
CA THR A 163 22.39 15.44 17.13
C THR A 163 21.22 14.46 17.04
N THR A 164 21.45 13.29 16.46
CA THR A 164 20.47 12.20 16.33
C THR A 164 21.05 10.90 16.87
N THR A 165 20.24 10.10 17.56
CA THR A 165 20.64 8.75 17.98
C THR A 165 20.19 7.75 16.94
N ILE A 166 21.10 6.88 16.49
CA ILE A 166 20.81 5.78 15.58
C ILE A 166 21.05 4.45 16.23
N LEU A 167 20.24 3.47 15.82
CA LEU A 167 20.45 2.07 16.11
C LEU A 167 20.87 1.39 14.80
N ILE A 168 22.07 0.84 14.80
CA ILE A 168 22.61 0.01 13.72
C ILE A 168 22.39 -1.44 14.15
N HIS A 169 21.75 -2.24 13.32
CA HIS A 169 21.45 -3.66 13.58
C HIS A 169 22.45 -4.56 12.89
#